data_AF-A0A2V9CI47-F1
#
_entry.id   AF-A0A2V9CI47-F1
#
_cell.length_a   1.000
_cell.length_b   1.000
_cell.length_c   1.000
_cell.angle_alpha   90.00
_cell.angle_beta   90.00
_cell.angle_gamma   90.00
#
_symmetry.space_group_name_H-M   'P 1'
#
loop_
_entity.id
_entity.type
_entity.pdbx_description
1 polymer ?
#
loop_
_entity_poly.entity_id
_entity_poly.type
_entity_poly.pdbx_seq_one_letter_code
_entity_poly.pdbx_strand_id
1 'polypeptide(L)' 'AVKSVLPKLFENDASSARPAGSMEVLKVFWWRHNSKAGQYSSAKVHRSLTVKADGSYEVATLEGLKPEVIDGF' A
#
# COMPACT_ATOMS: atom_id res chain seq x y z
N ALA A 1 11.29 -10.00 3.35
CA ALA A 1 11.99 -8.91 4.06
C ALA A 1 11.30 -7.57 3.82
N VAL A 2 11.26 -7.01 2.60
CA VAL A 2 10.69 -5.66 2.37
C VAL A 2 9.21 -5.55 2.78
N LYS A 3 8.36 -6.51 2.39
CA LYS A 3 6.93 -6.47 2.73
C LYS A 3 6.66 -6.28 4.23
N SER A 4 7.41 -6.92 5.11
CA SER A 4 7.18 -6.89 6.56
C SER A 4 7.65 -5.59 7.24
N VAL A 5 8.51 -4.81 6.58
CA VAL A 5 8.98 -3.53 7.13
C VAL A 5 8.19 -2.33 6.60
N LEU A 6 7.42 -2.49 5.53
CA LEU A 6 6.60 -1.41 4.97
C LEU A 6 5.56 -0.84 5.97
N PRO A 7 4.86 -1.65 6.81
CA PRO A 7 3.98 -1.09 7.85
C PRO A 7 4.72 -0.22 8.89
N LYS A 8 6.04 -0.38 9.01
CA LYS A 8 6.92 0.31 9.96
C LYS A 8 7.78 1.37 9.29
N LEU A 9 7.42 1.82 8.08
CA LEU A 9 8.30 2.65 7.24
C LEU A 9 8.80 3.92 7.94
N PHE A 10 7.96 4.52 8.80
CA PHE A 10 8.29 5.75 9.54
C PHE A 10 8.75 5.51 10.98
N GLU A 11 8.92 4.24 11.39
CA GLU A 11 9.46 3.91 12.72
C GLU A 11 10.89 4.46 12.84
N ASN A 12 11.12 5.31 13.84
CA ASN A 12 12.37 6.06 14.04
C ASN A 12 12.76 7.03 12.90
N ASP A 13 11.86 7.36 11.96
CA ASP A 13 12.10 8.37 10.90
C ASP A 13 11.65 9.78 11.31
N ALA A 14 12.13 10.23 12.47
CA ALA A 14 11.82 11.56 13.00
C ALA A 14 12.87 12.60 12.58
N SER A 15 12.41 13.77 12.15
CA SER A 15 13.27 14.93 11.87
C SER A 15 12.51 16.22 12.12
N SER A 16 13.18 17.39 12.03
CA SER A 16 12.49 18.69 12.15
C SER A 16 11.42 18.89 11.07
N ALA A 17 11.59 18.29 9.89
CA ALA A 17 10.60 18.31 8.81
C ALA A 17 9.48 17.27 8.97
N ARG A 18 9.69 16.26 9.83
CA ARG A 18 8.75 15.17 10.12
C ARG A 18 8.75 14.91 11.63
N PRO A 19 8.07 15.77 12.42
CA PRO A 19 8.00 15.58 13.87
C PRO A 19 7.46 14.18 14.23
N ALA A 20 7.88 13.65 15.37
CA ALA A 20 7.39 12.36 15.84
C ALA A 20 5.85 12.35 15.89
N GLY A 21 5.24 11.30 15.34
CA GLY A 21 3.78 11.15 15.24
C GLY A 21 3.11 11.93 14.09
N SER A 22 3.87 12.67 13.27
CA SER A 22 3.30 13.39 12.11
C SER A 22 3.09 12.52 10.87
N MET A 23 3.68 11.32 10.83
CA MET A 23 3.56 10.39 9.71
C MET A 23 3.34 8.98 10.23
N GLU A 24 2.42 8.27 9.59
CA GLU A 24 2.12 6.87 9.85
C GLU A 24 1.77 6.15 8.54
N VAL A 25 1.93 4.83 8.52
CA VAL A 25 1.42 3.99 7.44
C VAL A 25 0.09 3.43 7.91
N LEU A 26 -1.01 3.79 7.27
CA LEU A 26 -2.33 3.26 7.65
C LEU A 26 -2.56 1.85 7.12
N LYS A 27 -2.28 1.65 5.82
CA LYS A 27 -2.47 0.37 5.12
C LYS A 27 -1.43 0.20 4.02
N VAL A 28 -0.99 -1.03 3.81
CA VAL A 28 -0.16 -1.45 2.69
C VAL A 28 -0.98 -2.38 1.81
N PHE A 29 -1.18 -2.00 0.55
CA PHE A 29 -1.85 -2.82 -0.45
C PHE A 29 -0.81 -3.56 -1.30
N TRP A 30 -0.84 -4.89 -1.29
CA TRP A 30 0.14 -5.72 -1.96
C TRP A 30 -0.50 -6.63 -3.02
N TRP A 31 -0.31 -6.30 -4.29
CA TRP A 31 -0.72 -7.15 -5.41
C TRP A 31 0.43 -8.07 -5.83
N ARG A 32 0.23 -9.38 -5.64
CA ARG A 32 1.18 -10.39 -6.11
C ARG A 32 0.76 -10.91 -7.48
N HIS A 33 1.51 -10.53 -8.51
CA HIS A 33 1.33 -11.07 -9.85
C HIS A 33 1.74 -12.55 -9.92
N ASN A 34 1.03 -13.31 -10.76
CA ASN A 34 1.29 -14.73 -11.02
C ASN A 34 2.43 -14.98 -12.02
N SER A 35 2.99 -13.93 -12.63
CA SER A 35 4.07 -14.02 -13.62
C SER A 35 5.09 -12.89 -13.41
N LYS A 36 6.32 -13.08 -13.93
CA LYS A 36 7.37 -12.05 -13.88
C LYS A 36 7.06 -10.83 -14.76
N ALA A 37 6.32 -11.04 -15.85
CA ALA A 37 5.90 -9.96 -16.76
C ALA A 37 4.69 -9.17 -16.21
N GLY A 38 4.02 -9.69 -15.17
CA GLY A 38 2.78 -9.14 -14.64
C GLY A 38 1.53 -9.71 -15.34
N GLN A 39 0.38 -9.48 -14.72
CA GLN A 39 -0.95 -9.82 -15.29
C GLN A 39 -1.63 -8.59 -15.89
N TYR A 40 -1.32 -7.42 -15.36
CA TYR A 40 -1.87 -6.13 -15.75
C TYR A 40 -0.75 -5.09 -15.70
N SER A 41 -0.89 -4.01 -16.47
CA SER A 41 0.02 -2.88 -16.37
C SER A 41 -0.04 -2.24 -14.99
N SER A 42 1.07 -1.67 -14.52
CA SER A 42 1.12 -0.95 -13.23
C SER A 42 0.06 0.14 -13.15
N ALA A 43 -0.18 0.87 -14.25
CA ALA A 43 -1.22 1.89 -14.30
C ALA A 43 -2.63 1.32 -14.01
N LYS A 44 -2.96 0.13 -14.53
CA LYS A 44 -4.25 -0.51 -14.28
C LYS A 44 -4.37 -0.99 -12.83
N VAL A 45 -3.30 -1.53 -12.25
CA VAL A 45 -3.28 -1.96 -10.84
C VAL A 45 -3.44 -0.76 -9.91
N HIS A 46 -2.66 0.31 -10.10
CA HIS A 46 -2.75 1.50 -9.24
C HIS A 46 -4.10 2.22 -9.35
N ARG A 47 -4.68 2.31 -10.55
CA ARG A 47 -6.03 2.87 -10.74
C ARG A 47 -7.14 1.98 -10.19
N SER A 48 -6.86 0.73 -9.81
CA SER A 48 -7.87 -0.12 -9.17
C SER A 48 -8.14 0.30 -7.72
N LEU A 49 -7.24 1.03 -7.07
CA LEU A 49 -7.39 1.53 -5.72
C LEU A 49 -7.85 2.99 -5.75
N THR A 50 -8.99 3.27 -5.10
CA THR A 50 -9.45 4.62 -4.82
C THR A 50 -9.45 4.83 -3.30
N VAL A 51 -8.75 5.86 -2.83
CA VAL A 51 -8.72 6.25 -1.41
C VAL A 51 -9.51 7.54 -1.27
N LYS A 52 -10.48 7.55 -0.34
CA LYS A 52 -11.31 8.71 -0.05
C LYS A 52 -10.65 9.58 1.02
N ALA A 53 -11.10 10.82 1.13
CA ALA A 53 -10.53 11.80 2.06
C ALA A 53 -10.70 11.40 3.55
N ASP A 54 -11.67 10.55 3.86
CA ASP A 54 -11.91 10.00 5.20
C ASP A 54 -11.05 8.77 5.54
N GLY A 55 -10.15 8.36 4.62
CA GLY A 55 -9.30 7.19 4.77
C GLY A 55 -9.97 5.87 4.40
N SER A 56 -11.27 5.86 4.07
CA SER A 56 -11.91 4.69 3.48
C SER A 56 -11.40 4.45 2.05
N TYR A 57 -11.53 3.22 1.56
CA TYR A 57 -11.00 2.85 0.25
C TYR A 57 -11.91 1.86 -0.47
N GLU A 58 -11.81 1.87 -1.79
CA GLU A 58 -12.46 0.93 -2.70
C GLU A 58 -11.41 0.31 -3.62
N VAL A 59 -11.49 -1.00 -3.82
CA VAL A 59 -10.63 -1.73 -4.75
C VAL A 59 -11.47 -2.37 -5.83
N ALA A 60 -11.30 -1.91 -7.07
CA ALA A 60 -11.90 -2.53 -8.23
C ALA A 60 -11.35 -3.95 -8.44
N THR A 61 -12.23 -4.89 -8.75
CA THR A 61 -11.83 -6.29 -8.94
C THR A 61 -11.00 -6.44 -10.21
N LEU A 62 -9.82 -7.06 -10.06
CA LEU A 62 -8.99 -7.53 -11.17
C LEU A 62 -8.99 -9.06 -11.14
N GLU A 63 -9.38 -9.67 -12.24
CA GLU A 63 -9.52 -11.13 -12.33
C GLU A 63 -8.18 -11.82 -12.05
N GLY A 64 -8.19 -12.75 -11.09
CA GLY A 64 -6.98 -13.47 -10.68
C GLY A 64 -5.90 -12.60 -10.03
N LEU A 65 -6.17 -11.34 -9.64
CA LEU A 65 -5.22 -10.47 -8.97
C LEU A 65 -5.90 -9.69 -7.83
N LYS A 66 -5.89 -10.27 -6.63
CA LYS A 66 -6.43 -9.64 -5.41
C LYS A 66 -5.30 -9.06 -4.56
N PRO A 67 -5.44 -7.85 -4.01
CA PRO A 67 -4.47 -7.35 -3.05
C PRO A 67 -4.58 -8.07 -1.72
N GLU A 68 -3.43 -8.32 -1.11
CA GLU A 68 -3.33 -8.49 0.34
C GLU A 68 -3.30 -7.09 0.97
N VAL A 69 -4.17 -6.85 1.96
CA VAL A 69 -4.21 -5.59 2.71
C VAL A 69 -3.58 -5.84 4.07
N ILE A 70 -2.53 -5.09 4.38
CA ILE A 70 -1.77 -5.20 5.63
C ILE A 70 -1.96 -3.89 6.38
N ASP A 71 -2.37 -3.95 7.64
CA ASP A 71 -2.52 -2.76 8.47
C ASP A 71 -1.16 -2.16 8.86
N GLY A 72 -1.19 -0.87 9.18
CA GLY A 72 -0.09 -0.16 9.83
C GLY A 72 0.39 -0.78 11.12
N PHE A 73 1.59 -0.40 11.55
CA PHE A 73 2.15 -0.75 12.86
C PHE A 73 1.78 0.27 13.93
#